data_AF-A0A5N6V4N7-F1
#
_entry.id   AF-A0A5N6V4N7-F1
#
_cell.length_a   1.000
_cell.length_b   1.000
_cell.length_c   1.000
_cell.angle_alpha   90.00
_cell.angle_beta   90.00
_cell.angle_gamma   90.00
#
_symmetry.space_group_name_H-M   'P 1'
#
loop_
_entity.id
_entity.type
_entity.pdbx_description
1 polymer ?
#
loop_
_entity_poly.entity_id
_entity_poly.type
_entity_poly.pdbx_seq_one_letter_code
_entity_poly.pdbx_strand_id
1 'polypeptide(L)'
;MFLPTVAGDKRAIDLVLDTGLIEALEIGDHDGIRPIHLSASCSETLVVRLIDLGADTTAVTGDGRNLLHIASTARQVNIVGLLREHYTSINQLSFMNKLCKNGRTPLHDACRSGR
;
A
#
# COMPACT_ATOMS: atom_id res chain seq x y z
N MET A 1 -21.59 24.98 5.67
CA MET A 1 -20.60 25.65 6.56
C MET A 1 -19.27 25.00 6.29
N PHE A 2 -18.51 25.55 5.35
CA PHE A 2 -17.16 25.08 4.99
C PHE A 2 -16.14 25.86 5.82
N LEU A 3 -14.95 25.26 6.00
CA LEU A 3 -13.71 25.69 6.67
C LEU A 3 -13.48 24.99 8.02
N PRO A 4 -12.31 24.34 8.18
CA PRO A 4 -11.06 25.09 8.31
C PRO A 4 -9.99 24.73 7.26
N THR A 5 -9.41 25.79 6.70
CA THR A 5 -8.12 25.81 6.02
C THR A 5 -7.03 25.44 7.04
N VAL A 6 -6.53 24.21 7.00
CA VAL A 6 -5.16 23.95 7.42
C VAL A 6 -4.30 24.10 6.18
N ALA A 7 -3.54 25.19 6.10
CA ALA A 7 -2.38 25.26 5.24
C ALA A 7 -1.30 24.32 5.83
N GLY A 8 -1.59 23.02 5.82
CA GLY A 8 -0.72 21.96 6.31
C GLY A 8 -0.34 21.12 5.10
N ASP A 9 0.91 21.20 4.69
CA ASP A 9 1.59 20.42 3.65
C ASP A 9 0.66 19.60 2.76
N LYS A 10 -0.03 20.28 1.82
CA LYS A 10 -0.77 19.59 0.77
C LYS A 10 0.22 18.68 0.05
N ARG A 11 0.10 17.38 0.24
CA ARG A 11 0.97 16.42 -0.46
C ARG A 11 0.55 16.38 -1.92
N ALA A 12 1.47 15.98 -2.80
CA ALA A 12 1.16 15.83 -4.22
C ALA A 12 -0.10 14.96 -4.47
N ILE A 13 -0.31 13.96 -3.61
CA ILE A 13 -1.52 13.13 -3.63
C ILE A 13 -2.81 13.91 -3.33
N ASP A 14 -2.79 14.85 -2.38
CA ASP A 14 -3.97 15.64 -2.02
C ASP A 14 -4.35 16.59 -3.15
N LEU A 15 -3.34 17.13 -3.85
CA LEU A 15 -3.56 17.96 -5.03
C LEU A 15 -4.16 17.18 -6.19
N VAL A 16 -3.74 15.93 -6.39
CA VAL A 16 -4.29 15.05 -7.44
C VAL A 16 -5.72 14.64 -7.07
N LEU A 17 -6.02 14.37 -5.80
CA LEU A 17 -7.35 13.94 -5.37
C LEU A 17 -8.37 15.08 -5.26
N ASP A 18 -7.92 16.30 -4.94
CA ASP A 18 -8.75 17.53 -4.97
C ASP A 18 -9.39 17.74 -6.37
N THR A 19 -8.85 17.13 -7.43
CA THR A 19 -9.40 17.20 -8.80
C THR A 19 -10.53 16.19 -9.10
N GLY A 20 -10.95 15.38 -8.11
CA GLY A 20 -11.97 14.33 -8.29
C GLY A 20 -11.42 13.00 -8.83
N LEU A 21 -10.10 12.83 -8.82
CA LEU A 21 -9.39 11.67 -9.38
C LEU A 21 -9.29 10.48 -8.41
N ILE A 22 -10.36 10.16 -7.69
CA ILE A 22 -10.37 8.99 -6.77
C ILE A 22 -10.09 7.69 -7.55
N GLU A 23 -10.50 7.61 -8.81
CA GLU A 23 -10.19 6.46 -9.68
C GLU A 23 -8.68 6.25 -9.89
N ALA A 24 -7.86 7.30 -9.76
CA ALA A 24 -6.41 7.20 -9.92
C ALA A 24 -5.73 6.38 -8.82
N LEU A 25 -6.41 6.13 -7.70
CA LEU A 25 -5.96 5.24 -6.64
C LEU A 25 -5.80 3.79 -7.13
N GLU A 26 -6.61 3.40 -8.12
CA GLU A 26 -6.70 2.03 -8.62
C GLU A 26 -5.97 1.80 -9.95
N ILE A 27 -5.46 2.87 -10.56
CA ILE A 27 -4.71 2.79 -11.82
C ILE A 27 -3.33 2.20 -11.51
N GLY A 28 -3.07 1.02 -12.06
CA GLY A 28 -1.73 0.42 -12.06
C GLY A 28 -0.91 0.90 -13.26
N ASP A 29 0.40 0.93 -13.09
CA ASP A 29 1.32 1.06 -14.23
C ASP A 29 1.37 -0.23 -15.08
N HIS A 30 2.30 -0.30 -16.04
CA HIS A 30 2.50 -1.47 -16.90
C HIS A 30 2.79 -2.78 -16.15
N ASP A 31 3.31 -2.69 -14.92
CA ASP A 31 3.58 -3.84 -14.04
C ASP A 31 2.44 -4.07 -13.05
N GLY A 32 1.29 -3.43 -13.23
CA GLY A 32 0.15 -3.50 -12.32
C GLY A 32 0.42 -2.85 -10.96
N ILE A 33 1.44 -2.00 -10.86
CA ILE A 33 1.81 -1.31 -9.62
C ILE A 33 0.88 -0.11 -9.46
N ARG A 34 -0.08 -0.25 -8.55
CA ARG A 34 -0.93 0.86 -8.06
C ARG A 34 -0.18 1.78 -7.09
N PRO A 35 -0.62 3.05 -6.92
CA PRO A 35 -0.05 4.00 -5.95
C PRO A 35 0.15 3.44 -4.54
N ILE A 36 -0.77 2.59 -4.07
CA ILE A 36 -0.67 1.98 -2.74
C ILE A 36 0.54 1.03 -2.60
N HIS A 37 0.94 0.34 -3.67
CA HIS A 37 2.16 -0.47 -3.65
C HIS A 37 3.41 0.40 -3.49
N LEU A 38 3.47 1.53 -4.20
CA LEU A 38 4.59 2.47 -4.07
C LEU A 38 4.65 3.05 -2.66
N SER A 39 3.49 3.44 -2.10
CA SER A 39 3.42 3.93 -0.73
C SER A 39 3.95 2.91 0.29
N ALA A 40 3.64 1.63 0.10
CA ALA A 40 4.09 0.55 0.98
C ALA A 40 5.61 0.34 0.96
N SER A 41 6.31 0.84 -0.06
CA SER A 41 7.78 0.82 -0.11
C SER A 41 8.45 2.04 0.53
N CYS A 42 7.72 3.15 0.71
CA CYS A 42 8.32 4.45 1.00
C CYS A 42 7.79 5.17 2.24
N SER A 43 6.48 5.13 2.51
CA SER A 43 5.88 5.99 3.54
C SER A 43 4.60 5.42 4.15
N GLU A 44 4.67 5.15 5.45
CA GLU A 44 3.54 4.73 6.28
C GLU A 44 2.38 5.73 6.24
N THR A 45 2.67 7.03 6.31
CA THR A 45 1.64 8.08 6.24
C THR A 45 0.88 8.06 4.92
N LEU A 46 1.54 7.75 3.80
CA LEU A 46 0.86 7.62 2.50
C LEU A 46 0.01 6.35 2.44
N VAL A 47 0.46 5.25 3.03
CA VAL A 47 -0.32 4.01 3.13
C VAL A 47 -1.63 4.27 3.88
N VAL A 48 -1.56 4.87 5.07
CA VAL A 48 -2.75 5.21 5.87
C VAL A 48 -3.70 6.08 5.07
N ARG A 49 -3.18 7.17 4.49
CA ARG A 49 -4.00 8.11 3.72
C ARG A 49 -4.69 7.43 2.54
N LEU A 50 -3.98 6.57 1.79
CA LEU A 50 -4.56 5.84 0.67
C LEU A 50 -5.66 4.87 1.13
N ILE A 51 -5.46 4.19 2.27
CA ILE A 51 -6.48 3.31 2.87
C ILE A 51 -7.71 4.13 3.28
N ASP A 52 -7.53 5.27 3.95
CA ASP A 52 -8.63 6.16 4.38
C ASP A 52 -9.44 6.69 3.19
N LEU A 53 -8.79 6.86 2.04
CA LEU A 53 -9.41 7.28 0.78
C LEU A 53 -10.12 6.13 0.04
N GLY A 54 -10.05 4.91 0.55
CA GLY A 54 -10.71 3.74 -0.01
C GLY A 54 -9.89 2.97 -1.05
N ALA A 55 -8.56 3.14 -1.09
CA ALA A 55 -7.72 2.38 -1.99
C ALA A 55 -7.78 0.87 -1.68
N ASP A 56 -7.83 0.05 -2.72
CA ASP A 56 -7.88 -1.41 -2.59
C ASP A 56 -6.54 -1.98 -2.10
N THR A 57 -6.53 -2.42 -0.85
CA THR A 57 -5.37 -3.06 -0.22
C THR A 57 -5.16 -4.53 -0.62
N THR A 58 -6.10 -5.12 -1.34
CA THR A 58 -6.06 -6.53 -1.77
C THR A 58 -5.46 -6.71 -3.16
N ALA A 59 -5.21 -5.60 -3.85
CA ALA A 59 -4.55 -5.56 -5.14
C ALA A 59 -3.19 -6.26 -5.11
N VAL A 60 -2.83 -6.87 -6.24
CA VAL A 60 -1.51 -7.47 -6.47
C VAL A 60 -0.90 -6.90 -7.73
N THR A 61 0.42 -6.78 -7.73
CA THR A 61 1.16 -6.39 -8.95
C THR A 61 1.07 -7.49 -10.01
N GLY A 62 1.56 -7.18 -11.21
CA GLY A 62 1.71 -8.12 -12.32
C GLY A 62 2.52 -9.36 -11.94
N ASP A 63 3.43 -9.28 -10.96
CA ASP A 63 4.18 -10.42 -10.41
C ASP A 63 3.44 -11.18 -9.30
N GLY A 64 2.18 -10.85 -9.05
CA GLY A 64 1.38 -11.42 -7.97
C GLY A 64 1.83 -10.99 -6.57
N ARG A 65 2.58 -9.89 -6.45
CA ARG A 65 3.06 -9.38 -5.16
C ARG A 65 2.01 -8.48 -4.55
N ASN A 66 1.64 -8.73 -3.30
CA ASN A 66 0.78 -7.83 -2.52
C ASN A 66 1.60 -6.79 -1.74
N LEU A 67 0.92 -5.90 -1.02
CA LEU A 67 1.54 -4.85 -0.21
C LEU A 67 2.58 -5.39 0.80
N LEU A 68 2.33 -6.54 1.43
CA LEU A 68 3.27 -7.13 2.38
C LEU A 68 4.58 -7.59 1.71
N HIS A 69 4.55 -8.14 0.49
CA HIS A 69 5.78 -8.48 -0.23
C HIS A 69 6.63 -7.23 -0.47
N ILE A 70 5.98 -6.13 -0.88
CA ILE A 70 6.62 -4.86 -1.20
C ILE A 70 7.22 -4.25 0.07
N ALA A 71 6.43 -4.12 1.15
CA ALA A 71 6.88 -3.60 2.43
C ALA A 71 8.03 -4.45 3.05
N SER A 72 7.94 -5.78 2.97
CA SER A 72 9.01 -6.69 3.40
C SER A 72 10.30 -6.50 2.62
N THR A 73 10.21 -6.32 1.29
CA THR A 73 11.39 -6.08 0.45
C THR A 73 12.02 -4.74 0.73
N ALA A 74 11.19 -3.72 0.94
CA ALA A 74 11.62 -2.36 1.28
C ALA A 74 12.03 -2.20 2.76
N ARG A 75 11.96 -3.27 3.56
CA ARG A 75 12.32 -3.29 5.00
C ARG A 75 11.49 -2.32 5.84
N GLN A 76 10.24 -2.08 5.44
CA GLN A 76 9.34 -1.15 6.09
C GLN A 76 8.59 -1.84 7.23
N VAL A 77 9.27 -2.08 8.35
CA VAL A 77 8.74 -2.85 9.50
C VAL A 77 7.44 -2.27 10.04
N ASN A 78 7.35 -0.93 10.15
CA ASN A 78 6.13 -0.27 10.63
C ASN A 78 4.96 -0.51 9.67
N ILE A 79 5.19 -0.39 8.36
CA ILE A 79 4.16 -0.63 7.34
C ILE A 79 3.72 -2.09 7.35
N VAL A 80 4.63 -3.04 7.58
CA VAL A 80 4.28 -4.46 7.74
C VAL A 80 3.35 -4.66 8.94
N GLY A 81 3.66 -4.02 10.08
CA GLY A 81 2.80 -4.04 11.27
C GLY A 81 1.40 -3.48 11.01
N LEU A 82 1.36 -2.31 10.36
CA LEU A 82 0.12 -1.62 9.98
C LEU A 82 -0.75 -2.47 9.05
N LEU A 83 -0.16 -3.01 7.98
CA LEU A 83 -0.88 -3.84 7.02
C LEU A 83 -1.38 -5.13 7.63
N ARG A 84 -0.61 -5.74 8.55
CA ARG A 84 -1.03 -6.93 9.30
C ARG A 84 -2.28 -6.63 10.14
N GLU A 85 -2.29 -5.51 10.85
CA GLU A 85 -3.43 -5.10 11.69
C GLU A 85 -4.64 -4.77 10.81
N HIS A 86 -4.44 -4.05 9.72
CA HIS A 86 -5.48 -3.76 8.73
C HIS A 86 -6.11 -5.05 8.17
N TYR A 87 -5.30 -6.00 7.69
CA TYR A 87 -5.82 -7.27 7.16
C TYR A 87 -6.51 -8.15 8.21
N THR A 88 -6.08 -8.07 9.47
CA THR A 88 -6.77 -8.73 10.57
C THR A 88 -8.15 -8.10 10.79
N SER A 89 -8.24 -6.77 10.75
CA SER A 89 -9.49 -6.02 10.91
C SER A 89 -10.51 -6.32 9.82
N ILE A 90 -10.07 -6.43 8.56
CA ILE A 90 -10.97 -6.75 7.42
C ILE A 90 -11.11 -8.26 7.14
N ASN A 91 -10.59 -9.13 8.03
CA ASN A 91 -10.63 -10.59 7.92
C ASN A 91 -10.01 -11.15 6.61
N GLN A 92 -8.91 -10.54 6.14
CA GLN A 92 -8.18 -10.91 4.92
C GLN A 92 -6.81 -11.54 5.23
N LEU A 93 -6.77 -12.45 6.20
CA LEU A 93 -5.54 -13.11 6.67
C LEU A 93 -4.83 -13.96 5.60
N SER A 94 -5.55 -14.39 4.55
CA SER A 94 -5.00 -15.12 3.41
C SER A 94 -3.87 -14.36 2.70
N PHE A 95 -3.88 -13.03 2.76
CA PHE A 95 -2.85 -12.19 2.15
C PHE A 95 -1.52 -12.23 2.91
N MET A 96 -1.50 -12.60 4.19
CA MET A 96 -0.24 -12.70 4.96
C MET A 96 0.71 -13.77 4.40
N ASN A 97 0.14 -14.85 3.85
CA ASN A 97 0.89 -15.99 3.30
C ASN A 97 0.71 -16.14 1.79
N LYS A 98 0.18 -15.11 1.11
CA LYS A 98 -0.03 -15.16 -0.34
C LYS A 98 1.31 -15.40 -1.05
N LEU A 99 1.29 -16.25 -2.06
CA LEU A 99 2.46 -16.50 -2.90
C LEU A 99 2.46 -15.54 -4.09
N CYS A 100 3.61 -14.94 -4.39
CA CYS A 100 3.85 -14.30 -5.67
C CYS A 100 4.05 -15.33 -6.78
N LYS A 101 4.17 -14.88 -8.04
CA LYS A 101 4.41 -15.77 -9.20
C LYS A 101 5.67 -16.64 -9.06
N ASN A 102 6.65 -16.19 -8.29
CA ASN A 102 7.88 -16.94 -8.00
C ASN A 102 7.75 -17.93 -6.84
N GLY A 103 6.53 -18.17 -6.31
CA GLY A 103 6.28 -19.08 -5.20
C GLY A 103 6.83 -18.60 -3.85
N ARG A 104 7.05 -17.29 -3.69
CA ARG A 104 7.57 -16.70 -2.44
C ARG A 104 6.43 -16.05 -1.67
N THR A 105 6.51 -16.13 -0.34
CA THR A 105 5.65 -15.38 0.59
C THR A 105 6.31 -14.06 0.99
N PRO A 106 5.59 -13.11 1.62
CA PRO A 106 6.20 -11.90 2.15
C PRO A 106 7.34 -12.18 3.14
N LEU A 107 7.28 -13.29 3.88
CA LEU A 107 8.33 -13.70 4.80
C LEU A 107 9.60 -14.14 4.07
N HIS A 108 9.49 -14.85 2.94
CA HIS A 108 10.66 -15.19 2.12
C HIS A 108 11.40 -13.94 1.63
N ASP A 109 10.65 -12.89 1.28
CA ASP A 109 11.23 -11.62 0.84
C ASP A 109 11.85 -10.84 2.00
N ALA A 110 11.25 -10.86 3.20
CA ALA A 110 11.83 -10.29 4.41
C ALA A 110 13.15 -10.96 4.81
N CYS A 111 13.23 -12.30 4.75
CA CYS A 111 14.48 -13.03 5.02
C CYS A 111 15.56 -12.73 3.97
N ARG A 112 15.19 -12.42 2.71
CA ARG A 112 16.15 -12.05 1.67
C ARG A 112 16.63 -10.61 1.81
N SER A 113 15.75 -9.69 2.21
CA SER A 113 16.07 -8.26 2.39
C SER A 113 16.81 -7.98 3.70
N GLY A 114 16.73 -8.88 4.68
CA GLY A 114 17.35 -8.76 5.99
C GLY A 114 18.74 -9.40 6.12
N ARG A 115 19.77 -8.55 6.10
CA ARG A 115 20.96 -8.66 6.96
C ARG A 115 20.98 -7.44 7.89
#